data_AF-A0A938S597-F1
#
_entry.id   AF-A0A938S597-F1
#
_cell.length_a   1.000
_cell.length_b   1.000
_cell.length_c   1.000
_cell.angle_alpha   90.00
_cell.angle_beta   90.00
_cell.angle_gamma   90.00
#
_symmetry.space_group_name_H-M   'P 1'
#
loop_
_entity.id
_entity.type
_entity.pdbx_description
1 polymer ?
#
loop_
_entity_poly.entity_id
_entity_poly.type
_entity_poly.pdbx_seq_one_letter_code
_entity_poly.pdbx_strand_id
1 'polypeptide(L)'
;MIYRFAQLLVQTFAEQFPAVLIVGARQCGKTTLARHFLRGTYFDLEKPSDYQVFAGDVELALGRLEEPLILDEAQAGAEIDLVIERGGQRLGYEFKCASSVSRSDASGLKAGLADGVVTQGAVVYFGTHRYDLDDRIEAVPAETLLAESSEPFRGPS
;
A
#
# COMPACT_ATOMS: atom_id res chain seq x y z
N MET A 1 -0.69 21.67 -14.36
CA MET A 1 0.50 20.93 -14.85
C MET A 1 0.72 19.63 -14.05
N ILE A 2 0.71 19.68 -12.71
CA ILE A 2 0.88 18.49 -11.83
C ILE A 2 -0.19 17.41 -12.07
N TYR A 3 -1.47 17.78 -12.15
CA TYR A 3 -2.56 16.81 -12.41
C TYR A 3 -2.38 16.00 -13.70
N ARG A 4 -1.87 16.64 -14.77
CA ARG A 4 -1.65 15.95 -16.06
C ARG A 4 -0.48 14.96 -15.98
N PHE A 5 0.53 15.26 -15.16
CA PHE A 5 1.65 14.36 -14.93
C PHE A 5 1.23 13.16 -14.06
N ALA A 6 0.54 13.40 -12.95
CA ALA A 6 0.03 12.34 -12.09
C ALA A 6 -0.95 11.41 -12.83
N GLN A 7 -1.83 11.97 -13.67
CA GLN A 7 -2.69 11.21 -14.56
C GLN A 7 -1.90 10.26 -15.45
N LEU A 8 -0.88 10.77 -16.16
CA LEU A 8 -0.08 9.97 -17.08
C LEU A 8 0.63 8.83 -16.35
N LEU A 9 1.18 9.09 -15.16
CA LEU A 9 1.82 8.05 -14.35
C LEU A 9 0.85 6.95 -13.94
N VAL A 10 -0.32 7.33 -13.41
CA VAL A 10 -1.33 6.35 -12.96
C VAL A 10 -1.82 5.50 -14.13
N GLN A 11 -2.10 6.11 -15.28
CA GLN A 11 -2.51 5.39 -16.49
C GLN A 11 -1.40 4.45 -16.99
N THR A 12 -0.17 4.95 -17.09
CA THR A 12 0.98 4.14 -17.53
C THR A 12 1.23 2.95 -16.62
N PHE A 13 1.20 3.16 -15.30
CA PHE A 13 1.43 2.08 -14.35
C PHE A 13 0.27 1.10 -14.27
N ALA A 14 -0.99 1.56 -14.42
CA ALA A 14 -2.14 0.67 -14.48
C ALA A 14 -2.11 -0.25 -15.71
N GLU A 15 -1.50 0.19 -16.82
CA GLU A 15 -1.28 -0.65 -18.00
C GLU A 15 -0.11 -1.64 -17.84
N GLN A 16 0.89 -1.30 -17.02
CA GLN A 16 2.12 -2.08 -16.88
C GLN A 16 2.11 -3.06 -15.72
N PHE A 17 1.36 -2.76 -14.66
CA PHE A 17 1.34 -3.52 -13.42
C PHE A 17 -0.08 -4.01 -13.11
N PRO A 18 -0.22 -5.25 -12.61
CA PRO A 18 -1.52 -5.81 -12.26
C PRO A 18 -2.21 -5.09 -11.10
N ALA A 19 -1.46 -4.33 -10.30
CA ALA A 19 -1.97 -3.51 -9.21
C ALA A 19 -1.12 -2.25 -9.05
N VAL A 20 -1.78 -1.13 -8.75
CA VAL A 20 -1.13 0.16 -8.50
C VAL A 20 -1.71 0.76 -7.21
N LEU A 21 -0.85 1.02 -6.23
CA LEU A 21 -1.22 1.71 -5.00
C LEU A 21 -0.97 3.22 -5.14
N ILE A 22 -2.00 4.04 -4.90
CA ILE A 22 -1.88 5.50 -4.92
C ILE A 22 -1.77 6.00 -3.46
N VAL A 23 -0.54 6.34 -3.05
CA VAL A 23 -0.26 6.88 -1.72
C VAL A 23 -0.08 8.41 -1.72
N GLY A 24 -0.26 9.03 -0.55
CA GLY A 24 -0.03 10.47 -0.38
C GLY A 24 -0.80 11.06 0.80
N ALA A 25 -0.47 12.31 1.15
CA ALA A 25 -1.07 13.01 2.28
C ALA A 25 -2.62 13.01 2.25
N ARG A 26 -3.24 13.11 3.43
CA ARG A 26 -4.70 13.28 3.53
C ARG A 26 -5.11 14.52 2.73
N GLN A 27 -6.26 14.44 2.05
CA GLN A 27 -6.85 15.55 1.29
C GLN A 27 -6.01 16.11 0.12
N CYS A 28 -5.02 15.37 -0.39
CA CYS A 28 -4.26 15.79 -1.58
C CYS A 28 -4.95 15.49 -2.92
N GLY A 29 -6.15 14.90 -2.91
CA GLY A 29 -6.95 14.63 -4.11
C GLY A 29 -6.74 13.26 -4.76
N LYS A 30 -6.27 12.24 -4.01
CA LYS A 30 -6.07 10.86 -4.50
C LYS A 30 -7.35 10.25 -5.09
N THR A 31 -8.45 10.28 -4.34
CA THR A 31 -9.77 9.82 -4.80
C THR A 31 -10.20 10.54 -6.08
N THR A 32 -10.01 11.86 -6.14
CA THR A 32 -10.33 12.65 -7.33
C THR A 32 -9.48 12.23 -8.53
N LEU A 33 -8.19 11.97 -8.33
CA LEU A 33 -7.28 11.48 -9.36
C LEU A 33 -7.75 10.11 -9.89
N ALA A 34 -7.99 9.16 -9.00
CA ALA A 34 -8.43 7.81 -9.39
C ALA A 34 -9.77 7.86 -10.13
N ARG A 35 -10.79 8.48 -9.52
CA ARG A 35 -12.17 8.52 -10.08
C ARG A 35 -12.31 9.27 -11.39
N HIS A 36 -11.53 10.34 -11.58
CA HIS A 36 -11.68 11.17 -12.77
C HIS A 36 -10.91 10.61 -13.97
N PHE A 37 -9.78 9.94 -13.72
CA PHE A 37 -8.85 9.56 -14.79
C PHE A 37 -8.77 8.06 -15.08
N LEU A 38 -9.19 7.22 -14.13
CA LEU A 38 -9.39 5.79 -14.37
C LEU A 38 -10.89 5.56 -14.65
N ARG A 39 -11.21 5.08 -15.85
CA ARG A 39 -12.57 4.70 -16.23
C ARG A 39 -12.77 3.22 -15.92
N GLY A 40 -13.16 2.93 -14.68
CA GLY A 40 -13.28 1.57 -14.16
C GLY A 40 -14.34 1.45 -13.08
N THR A 41 -14.55 0.21 -12.62
CA THR A 41 -15.49 -0.05 -11.52
C THR A 41 -14.91 0.51 -10.23
N TYR A 42 -15.68 1.34 -9.51
CA TYR A 42 -15.23 2.01 -8.30
C TYR A 42 -15.97 1.47 -7.08
N PHE A 43 -15.21 1.12 -6.04
CA PHE A 43 -15.71 0.72 -4.73
C PHE A 43 -15.08 1.57 -3.65
N ASP A 44 -15.91 2.07 -2.74
CA ASP A 44 -15.49 2.75 -1.52
C ASP A 44 -15.69 1.79 -0.35
N LEU A 45 -14.61 1.18 0.14
CA LEU A 45 -14.69 0.07 1.08
C LEU A 45 -15.07 0.48 2.51
N GLU A 46 -15.17 1.78 2.81
CA GLU A 46 -15.86 2.25 4.03
C GLU A 46 -17.37 2.06 3.94
N LYS A 47 -17.94 2.01 2.72
CA LYS A 47 -19.36 1.76 2.52
C LYS A 47 -19.66 0.27 2.71
N PRO A 48 -20.57 -0.09 3.64
CA PRO A 48 -20.91 -1.50 3.88
C PRO A 48 -21.39 -2.25 2.64
N SER A 49 -22.10 -1.57 1.72
CA SER A 49 -22.58 -2.16 0.46
C SER A 49 -21.45 -2.58 -0.47
N ASP A 50 -20.41 -1.76 -0.54
CA ASP A 50 -19.27 -1.96 -1.44
C ASP A 50 -18.35 -3.03 -0.83
N TYR A 51 -18.11 -2.97 0.48
CA TYR A 51 -17.39 -4.00 1.21
C TYR A 51 -18.03 -5.39 1.08
N GLN A 52 -19.36 -5.46 1.15
CA GLN A 52 -20.11 -6.73 1.06
C GLN A 52 -19.89 -7.48 -0.26
N VAL A 53 -19.51 -6.79 -1.35
CA VAL A 53 -19.18 -7.43 -2.63
C VAL A 53 -17.98 -8.37 -2.49
N PHE A 54 -17.04 -8.04 -1.60
CA PHE A 54 -15.80 -8.78 -1.39
C PHE A 54 -15.83 -9.69 -0.16
N ALA A 55 -16.81 -9.51 0.73
CA ALA A 55 -16.85 -10.18 2.05
C ALA A 55 -17.01 -11.71 2.01
N GLY A 56 -17.49 -12.27 0.90
CA GLY A 56 -17.69 -13.72 0.74
C GLY A 56 -16.44 -14.43 0.24
N ASP A 57 -16.06 -14.14 -1.01
CA ASP A 57 -14.88 -14.68 -1.67
C ASP A 57 -14.28 -13.59 -2.55
N VAL A 58 -13.15 -13.04 -2.11
CA VAL A 58 -12.46 -11.93 -2.77
C VAL A 58 -11.96 -12.34 -4.15
N GLU A 59 -11.39 -13.54 -4.29
CA GLU A 59 -10.82 -14.00 -5.57
C GLU A 59 -11.92 -14.16 -6.62
N LEU A 60 -13.05 -14.75 -6.22
CA LEU A 60 -14.21 -14.88 -7.10
C LEU A 60 -14.82 -13.52 -7.47
N ALA A 61 -14.89 -12.58 -6.52
CA ALA A 61 -15.37 -11.24 -6.78
C ALA A 61 -14.47 -10.51 -7.79
N LEU A 62 -13.15 -10.51 -7.56
CA LEU A 62 -12.17 -9.90 -8.46
C LEU A 62 -12.25 -10.46 -9.87
N GLY A 63 -12.41 -11.79 -10.02
CA GLY A 63 -12.51 -12.43 -11.34
C GLY A 63 -13.80 -12.15 -12.13
N ARG A 64 -14.78 -11.46 -11.55
CA ARG A 64 -16.08 -11.16 -12.18
C ARG A 64 -16.29 -9.68 -12.50
N LEU A 65 -15.46 -8.80 -11.97
CA LEU A 65 -15.61 -7.35 -12.10
C LEU A 65 -14.90 -6.82 -13.36
N GLU A 66 -15.42 -5.73 -13.92
CA GLU A 66 -14.80 -5.07 -15.07
C GLU A 66 -13.57 -4.27 -14.63
N GLU A 67 -12.44 -4.53 -15.28
CA GLU A 67 -11.17 -3.82 -15.07
C GLU A 67 -11.14 -2.45 -15.81
N PRO A 68 -10.40 -1.45 -15.29
CA PRO A 68 -9.65 -1.48 -14.04
C PRO A 68 -10.58 -1.39 -12.82
N LEU A 69 -10.24 -2.12 -11.76
CA LEU A 69 -10.93 -2.02 -10.48
C LEU A 69 -10.28 -0.95 -9.60
N ILE A 70 -11.07 0.01 -9.12
CA ILE A 70 -10.62 1.07 -8.23
C ILE A 70 -11.19 0.80 -6.84
N LEU A 71 -10.31 0.42 -5.91
CA LEU A 71 -10.65 0.20 -4.51
C LEU A 71 -10.16 1.41 -3.71
N ASP A 72 -11.08 2.22 -3.20
CA ASP A 72 -10.77 3.35 -2.32
C ASP A 72 -11.04 2.98 -0.86
N GLU A 73 -10.29 3.62 0.04
CA GLU A 73 -10.34 3.37 1.49
C GLU A 73 -10.28 1.87 1.87
N ALA A 74 -9.46 1.10 1.14
CA ALA A 74 -9.30 -0.35 1.30
C ALA A 74 -8.55 -0.80 2.58
N GLN A 75 -8.31 0.14 3.50
CA GLN A 75 -7.55 -0.11 4.72
C GLN A 75 -8.44 -0.86 5.72
N ALA A 76 -7.99 -2.04 6.19
CA ALA A 76 -8.74 -2.87 7.12
C ALA A 76 -8.00 -3.01 8.46
N GLY A 77 -8.66 -2.67 9.57
CA GLY A 77 -8.05 -2.81 10.90
C GLY A 77 -6.85 -1.89 11.10
N ALA A 78 -5.79 -2.37 11.76
CA ALA A 78 -4.56 -1.59 11.99
C ALA A 78 -4.10 -0.87 10.71
N GLU A 79 -3.72 0.41 10.82
CA GLU A 79 -3.39 1.34 9.73
C GLU A 79 -2.14 0.91 8.90
N ILE A 80 -2.19 -0.26 8.25
CA ILE A 80 -1.13 -0.78 7.36
C ILE A 80 -1.57 -0.58 5.91
N ASP A 81 -0.75 0.13 5.12
CA ASP A 81 -1.10 0.51 3.76
C ASP A 81 -1.11 -0.68 2.78
N LEU A 82 -0.22 -1.65 2.97
CA LEU A 82 -0.11 -2.83 2.10
C LEU A 82 0.41 -4.03 2.88
N VAL A 83 -0.21 -5.19 2.69
CA VAL A 83 0.30 -6.48 3.16
C VAL A 83 0.54 -7.39 1.96
N ILE A 84 1.75 -7.94 1.87
CA ILE A 84 2.12 -8.94 0.85
C ILE A 84 2.38 -10.26 1.53
N GLU A 85 1.70 -11.32 1.10
CA GLU A 85 2.02 -12.67 1.50
C GLU A 85 2.96 -13.33 0.49
N ARG A 86 4.14 -13.77 0.96
CA ARG A 86 5.12 -14.46 0.12
C ARG A 86 5.87 -15.50 0.94
N GLY A 87 5.86 -16.75 0.50
CA GLY A 87 6.59 -17.84 1.16
C GLY A 87 6.17 -18.06 2.63
N GLY A 88 4.89 -17.85 2.95
CA GLY A 88 4.36 -17.95 4.33
C GLY A 88 4.67 -16.75 5.23
N GLN A 89 5.39 -15.74 4.74
CA GLN A 89 5.59 -14.47 5.44
C GLN A 89 4.52 -13.47 5.02
N ARG A 90 4.01 -12.69 5.97
CA ARG A 90 3.09 -11.57 5.73
C ARG A 90 3.84 -10.27 5.99
N LEU A 91 4.24 -9.61 4.91
CA LEU A 91 5.07 -8.41 4.93
C LEU A 91 4.19 -7.17 4.89
N GLY A 92 4.19 -6.40 5.97
CA GLY A 92 3.49 -5.12 6.05
C GLY A 92 4.33 -3.97 5.50
N TYR A 93 3.69 -3.03 4.82
CA TYR A 93 4.31 -1.80 4.35
C TYR A 93 3.47 -0.60 4.76
N GLU A 94 4.13 0.43 5.26
CA GLU A 94 3.58 1.78 5.43
C GLU A 94 4.41 2.76 4.60
N PHE A 95 3.78 3.66 3.86
CA PHE A 95 4.48 4.60 2.97
C PHE A 95 4.42 6.03 3.53
N LYS A 96 5.58 6.64 3.77
CA LYS A 96 5.68 8.02 4.26
C LYS A 96 6.37 8.90 3.22
N CYS A 97 5.68 9.97 2.81
CA CYS A 97 6.29 11.05 2.04
C CYS A 97 7.11 11.97 2.94
N ALA A 98 8.18 11.44 3.54
CA ALA A 98 9.06 12.15 4.45
C ALA A 98 10.53 11.74 4.19
N SER A 99 11.47 12.66 4.42
CA SER A 99 12.90 12.40 4.31
C SER A 99 13.50 11.73 5.56
N SER A 100 12.72 11.59 6.62
CA SER A 100 13.07 10.88 7.85
C SER A 100 11.82 10.25 8.46
N VAL A 101 11.96 9.09 9.08
CA VAL A 101 10.90 8.42 9.86
C VAL A 101 11.42 7.96 11.22
N SER A 102 10.50 7.75 12.14
CA SER A 102 10.77 7.45 13.55
C SER A 102 9.95 6.24 14.01
N ARG A 103 10.22 5.76 15.23
CA ARG A 103 9.53 4.59 15.80
C ARG A 103 8.02 4.78 15.95
N SER A 104 7.54 6.02 16.02
CA SER A 104 6.10 6.33 16.06
C SER A 104 5.44 6.24 14.69
N ASP A 105 6.20 6.35 13.60
CA ASP A 105 5.68 6.17 12.23
C ASP A 105 5.41 4.71 11.88
N ALA A 106 5.74 3.79 12.77
CA ALA A 106 5.54 2.35 12.62
C ALA A 106 4.39 1.79 13.49
N SER A 107 3.51 2.66 14.00
CA SER A 107 2.47 2.23 14.95
C SER A 107 1.49 1.22 14.36
N GLY A 108 1.12 1.37 13.08
CA GLY A 108 0.23 0.42 12.39
C GLY A 108 0.89 -0.94 12.25
N LEU A 109 2.13 -0.97 11.77
CA LEU A 109 2.94 -2.19 11.68
C LEU A 109 3.15 -2.87 13.05
N LYS A 110 3.37 -2.12 14.13
CA LYS A 110 3.50 -2.67 15.48
C LYS A 110 2.22 -3.34 15.95
N ALA A 111 1.07 -2.70 15.73
CA ALA A 111 -0.22 -3.29 16.02
C ALA A 111 -0.44 -4.57 15.20
N GLY A 112 -0.16 -4.53 13.89
CA GLY A 112 -0.28 -5.71 13.03
C GLY A 112 0.66 -6.86 13.41
N LEU A 113 1.86 -6.58 13.93
CA LEU A 113 2.74 -7.62 14.47
C LEU A 113 2.18 -8.23 15.77
N ALA A 114 1.57 -7.43 16.63
CA ALA A 114 0.96 -7.88 17.88
C ALA A 114 -0.30 -8.74 17.62
N ASP A 115 -1.11 -8.33 16.64
CA ASP A 115 -2.34 -9.02 16.24
C ASP A 115 -2.07 -10.22 15.31
N GLY A 116 -0.80 -10.42 14.91
CA GLY A 116 -0.40 -11.50 14.01
C GLY A 116 -0.91 -11.33 12.58
N VAL A 117 -1.27 -10.11 12.18
CA VAL A 117 -1.64 -9.74 10.79
C VAL A 117 -0.41 -9.79 9.89
N VAL A 118 0.73 -9.28 10.38
CA VAL A 118 2.01 -9.29 9.68
C VAL A 118 3.06 -10.02 10.51
N THR A 119 4.07 -10.55 9.83
CA THR A 119 5.25 -11.20 10.46
C THR A 119 6.45 -10.26 10.50
N GLN A 120 6.49 -9.27 9.61
CA GLN A 120 7.53 -8.23 9.50
C GLN A 120 6.96 -6.97 8.85
N GLY A 121 7.56 -5.79 9.08
CA GLY A 121 7.04 -4.52 8.59
C GLY A 121 8.11 -3.56 8.06
N ALA A 122 7.82 -2.81 6.99
CA ALA A 122 8.68 -1.75 6.45
C ALA A 122 7.95 -0.41 6.45
N VAL A 123 8.58 0.62 7.01
CA VAL A 123 8.21 2.01 6.74
C VAL A 123 9.03 2.49 5.55
N VAL A 124 8.39 2.60 4.40
CA VAL A 124 9.01 3.06 3.15
C VAL A 124 9.00 4.58 3.12
N TYR A 125 10.17 5.20 2.92
CA TYR A 125 10.31 6.66 3.01
C TYR A 125 11.30 7.23 1.99
N PHE A 126 11.35 8.57 1.87
CA PHE A 126 12.22 9.30 0.91
C PHE A 126 13.57 9.73 1.52
N GLY A 127 14.19 8.89 2.33
CA GLY A 127 15.58 9.09 2.77
C GLY A 127 16.56 8.21 1.99
N THR A 128 17.77 8.05 2.54
CA THR A 128 18.90 7.42 1.84
C THR A 128 19.47 6.20 2.55
N HIS A 129 18.99 5.86 3.76
CA HIS A 129 19.58 4.81 4.57
C HIS A 129 18.50 3.90 5.16
N ARG A 130 18.80 2.61 5.23
CA ARG A 130 18.02 1.66 6.03
C ARG A 130 18.43 1.73 7.49
N TYR A 131 17.47 1.60 8.40
CA TYR A 131 17.72 1.48 9.84
C TYR A 131 16.51 0.88 10.57
N ASP A 132 16.76 0.26 11.72
CA ASP A 132 15.71 -0.40 12.50
C ASP A 132 14.82 0.61 13.24
N LEU A 133 13.51 0.44 13.09
CA LEU A 133 12.48 1.12 13.87
C LEU A 133 11.99 0.25 15.04
N ASP A 134 12.10 -1.06 14.90
CA ASP A 134 11.76 -2.08 15.90
C ASP A 134 12.39 -3.45 15.51
N ASP A 135 12.28 -4.46 16.38
CA ASP A 135 12.95 -5.77 16.17
C ASP A 135 12.58 -6.46 14.85
N ARG A 136 11.38 -6.18 14.34
CA ARG A 136 10.84 -6.72 13.08
C ARG A 136 10.32 -5.61 12.17
N ILE A 137 10.78 -4.37 12.38
CA ILE A 137 10.36 -3.22 11.57
C ILE A 137 11.55 -2.37 11.15
N GLU A 138 11.71 -2.17 9.85
CA GLU A 138 12.75 -1.32 9.26
C GLU A 138 12.19 -0.04 8.63
N ALA A 139 12.97 1.04 8.68
CA ALA A 139 12.83 2.15 7.75
C ALA A 139 13.60 1.80 6.46
N VAL A 140 12.93 1.92 5.31
CA VAL A 140 13.48 1.52 4.00
C VAL A 140 13.35 2.65 2.99
N PRO A 141 14.44 3.12 2.37
CA PRO A 141 14.34 4.07 1.27
C PRO A 141 13.53 3.52 0.09
N ALA A 142 12.62 4.32 -0.46
CA ALA A 142 11.80 3.93 -1.60
C ALA A 142 12.64 3.47 -2.82
N GLU A 143 13.77 4.12 -3.06
CA GLU A 143 14.70 3.77 -4.14
C GLU A 143 15.30 2.37 -3.97
N THR A 144 15.55 1.94 -2.73
CA THR A 144 16.11 0.62 -2.45
C THR A 144 15.13 -0.50 -2.81
N LEU A 145 13.83 -0.33 -2.52
CA LEU A 145 12.81 -1.31 -2.89
C LEU A 145 12.63 -1.43 -4.41
N LEU A 146 12.85 -0.34 -5.15
CA LEU A 146 12.78 -0.36 -6.62
C LEU A 146 13.99 -1.07 -7.25
N ALA A 147 15.14 -1.09 -6.56
CA ALA A 147 16.37 -1.70 -7.03
C ALA A 147 16.53 -3.18 -6.59
N GLU A 148 16.06 -3.54 -5.39
CA GLU A 148 16.21 -4.87 -4.79
C GLU A 148 14.90 -5.68 -4.92
N SER A 149 14.75 -6.44 -6.01
CA SER A 149 13.51 -7.20 -6.30
C SER A 149 13.30 -8.49 -5.49
N SER A 150 14.27 -8.87 -4.63
CA SER A 150 14.29 -10.20 -3.99
C SER A 150 14.15 -10.21 -2.47
N GLU A 151 14.65 -9.20 -1.73
CA GLU A 151 14.62 -9.20 -0.26
C GLU A 151 14.35 -7.79 0.31
N PRO A 152 13.09 -7.43 0.60
CA PRO A 152 12.74 -6.11 1.13
C PRO A 152 13.21 -5.90 2.58
N PHE A 153 13.59 -6.97 3.29
CA PHE A 153 13.94 -6.96 4.71
C PHE A 153 15.27 -7.62 4.98
N ARG A 154 16.06 -6.99 5.84
CA ARG A 154 17.25 -7.58 6.43
C ARG A 154 16.86 -7.93 7.86
N GLY A 155 16.61 -9.21 8.13
CA GLY A 155 16.30 -9.65 9.50
C GLY A 155 17.28 -9.09 10.54
N PRO A 156 16.92 -9.11 11.84
CA PRO A 156 17.67 -8.40 12.87
C PRO A 156 19.16 -8.75 12.82
N SER A 157 19.99 -7.70 12.86
CA SER A 157 21.46 -7.81 12.87
C SER A 157 21.99 -8.45 14.14
#